data_AF-A0A960LS40-F1
#
_entry.id   AF-A0A960LS40-F1
#
_cell.length_a   1.000
_cell.length_b   1.000
_cell.length_c   1.000
_cell.angle_alpha   90.00
_cell.angle_beta   90.00
_cell.angle_gamma   90.00
#
_symmetry.space_group_name_H-M   'P 1'
#
loop_
_entity.id
_entity.type
_entity.pdbx_description
1 polymer ?
#
loop_
_entity_poly.entity_id
_entity_poly.type
_entity_poly.pdbx_seq_one_letter_code
_entity_poly.pdbx_strand_id
1 'polypeptide(L)'
;MPKPEKSVELEGTIHTVLPGTMFRVQLQNGHLVLAHISGKMRKRFIRLVAGDQVKLEMSPYDTEKARIVYRMDARRPNFRPGGPGAGGARGGARRGGGGGGRRR
;
A
#
# COMPACT_ATOMS: atom_id res chain seq x y z
N MET A 1 -23.98 -11.84 -27.97
CA MET A 1 -22.79 -11.56 -27.14
C MET A 1 -22.78 -10.08 -26.79
N PRO A 2 -23.19 -9.67 -25.56
CA PRO A 2 -23.04 -8.29 -25.16
C PRO A 2 -21.56 -8.02 -24.88
N LYS A 3 -21.03 -6.98 -25.54
CA LYS A 3 -19.65 -6.50 -25.35
C LYS A 3 -19.48 -6.10 -23.88
N PRO A 4 -18.35 -6.37 -23.22
CA PRO A 4 -18.14 -5.89 -21.87
C PRO A 4 -18.13 -4.36 -21.93
N GLU A 5 -19.20 -3.78 -21.43
CA GLU A 5 -19.39 -2.34 -21.42
C GLU A 5 -18.28 -1.74 -20.58
N LYS A 6 -17.58 -0.76 -21.17
CA LYS A 6 -16.41 -0.11 -20.57
C LYS A 6 -16.81 0.42 -19.19
N SER A 7 -16.37 -0.26 -18.14
CA SER A 7 -16.48 0.21 -16.77
C SER A 7 -15.71 1.52 -16.66
N VAL A 8 -16.36 2.55 -16.11
CA VAL A 8 -15.76 3.86 -15.94
C VAL A 8 -14.94 3.85 -14.65
N GLU A 9 -13.65 4.11 -14.78
CA GLU A 9 -12.74 4.26 -13.65
C GLU A 9 -12.85 5.67 -13.08
N LEU A 10 -13.07 5.77 -11.77
CA LEU A 10 -13.19 7.03 -11.06
C LEU A 10 -12.41 6.98 -9.75
N GLU A 11 -12.12 8.17 -9.23
CA GLU A 11 -11.45 8.35 -7.96
C GLU A 11 -12.42 8.97 -6.94
N GLY A 12 -12.30 8.51 -5.70
CA GLY A 12 -13.14 9.00 -4.61
C GLY A 12 -12.50 8.79 -3.25
N THR A 13 -13.09 9.44 -2.25
CA THR A 13 -12.65 9.37 -0.86
C THR A 13 -13.71 8.67 -0.02
N ILE A 14 -13.30 7.74 0.84
CA ILE A 14 -14.24 7.05 1.74
C ILE A 14 -14.74 8.03 2.79
N HIS A 15 -16.05 8.28 2.82
CA HIS A 15 -16.68 9.13 3.82
C HIS A 15 -17.11 8.34 5.06
N THR A 16 -17.73 7.16 4.86
CA THR A 16 -18.25 6.35 5.96
C THR A 16 -18.20 4.87 5.63
N VAL A 17 -17.89 4.04 6.62
CA VAL A 17 -17.88 2.59 6.49
C VAL A 17 -19.20 2.04 7.03
N LEU A 18 -19.91 1.24 6.23
CA LEU A 18 -21.16 0.61 6.62
C LEU A 18 -20.95 -0.87 6.99
N PRO A 19 -21.82 -1.44 7.83
CA PRO A 19 -21.83 -2.88 8.09
C PRO A 19 -22.09 -3.66 6.78
N GLY A 20 -21.53 -4.86 6.67
CA GLY A 20 -21.72 -5.71 5.50
C GLY A 20 -20.77 -5.41 4.33
N THR A 21 -19.58 -4.85 4.59
CA THR A 21 -18.54 -4.56 3.56
C THR A 21 -18.95 -3.55 2.50
N MET A 22 -19.90 -2.67 2.84
CA MET A 22 -20.30 -1.53 2.03
C MET A 22 -19.59 -0.26 2.51
N PHE A 23 -19.21 0.59 1.58
CA PHE A 23 -18.49 1.83 1.85
C PHE A 23 -19.20 2.98 1.15
N ARG A 24 -19.48 4.05 1.88
CA ARG A 24 -19.91 5.32 1.30
C ARG A 24 -18.67 6.04 0.80
N VAL A 25 -18.59 6.19 -0.52
CA VAL A 25 -17.50 6.90 -1.18
C VAL A 25 -18.04 8.18 -1.76
N GLN A 26 -17.38 9.29 -1.47
CA GLN A 26 -17.64 10.56 -2.11
C GLN A 26 -16.73 10.66 -3.34
N LEU A 27 -17.35 10.71 -4.52
CA LEU A 27 -16.67 11.00 -5.77
C LEU A 27 -16.16 12.45 -5.77
N GLN A 28 -15.14 12.74 -6.58
CA GLN A 28 -14.68 14.12 -6.79
C GLN A 28 -15.80 15.02 -7.36
N ASN A 29 -16.81 14.43 -8.02
CA ASN A 29 -17.99 15.12 -8.52
C ASN A 29 -19.00 15.49 -7.42
N GLY A 30 -18.73 15.17 -6.15
CA GLY A 30 -19.62 15.47 -5.01
C GLY A 30 -20.72 14.44 -4.77
N HIS A 31 -20.87 13.42 -5.63
CA HIS A 31 -21.86 12.36 -5.47
C HIS A 31 -21.40 11.31 -4.45
N LEU A 32 -22.34 10.87 -3.61
CA LEU A 32 -22.14 9.79 -2.65
C LEU A 32 -22.62 8.48 -3.26
N VAL A 33 -21.72 7.51 -3.40
CA VAL A 33 -22.01 6.19 -3.97
C VAL A 33 -21.78 5.09 -2.96
N LEU A 34 -22.52 3.99 -3.10
CA LEU A 34 -22.34 2.78 -2.32
C LEU A 34 -21.40 1.85 -3.06
N ALA A 35 -20.20 1.69 -2.52
CA ALA A 35 -19.18 0.85 -3.12
C ALA A 35 -18.93 -0.41 -2.30
N HIS A 36 -18.73 -1.54 -2.98
CA HIS A 36 -18.27 -2.79 -2.36
C HIS A 36 -16.83 -3.11 -2.76
N ILE A 37 -16.16 -3.91 -1.93
CA ILE A 37 -14.79 -4.36 -2.21
C ILE A 37 -14.75 -5.47 -3.26
N SER A 38 -13.81 -5.38 -4.20
CA SER A 38 -13.53 -6.50 -5.10
C SER A 38 -12.96 -7.70 -4.34
N GLY A 39 -13.21 -8.91 -4.85
CA GLY A 39 -12.67 -10.14 -4.25
C GLY A 39 -11.14 -10.17 -4.18
N LYS A 40 -10.46 -9.46 -5.09
CA LYS A 40 -9.00 -9.31 -5.08
C LYS A 40 -8.51 -8.58 -3.83
N MET A 41 -9.21 -7.53 -3.41
CA MET A 41 -8.87 -6.79 -2.18
C MET A 41 -9.12 -7.62 -0.93
N ARG A 42 -10.20 -8.42 -0.89
CA ARG A 42 -10.47 -9.37 0.21
C ARG A 42 -9.32 -10.35 0.39
N LYS A 43 -8.83 -10.95 -0.70
CA LYS A 43 -7.68 -11.88 -0.68
C LYS A 43 -6.38 -11.21 -0.22
N ARG A 44 -6.23 -9.91 -0.46
CA ARG A 44 -5.04 -9.14 -0.07
C ARG A 44 -5.17 -8.51 1.32
N PHE A 45 -6.24 -8.79 2.05
CA PHE A 45 -6.53 -8.28 3.40
C PHE A 45 -6.35 -6.76 3.51
N ILE A 46 -6.74 -6.01 2.46
CA ILE A 46 -6.66 -4.54 2.48
C ILE A 46 -7.70 -4.02 3.47
N ARG A 47 -7.25 -3.28 4.48
CA ARG A 47 -8.10 -2.59 5.44
C ARG A 47 -8.41 -1.19 4.91
N LEU A 48 -9.67 -0.91 4.63
CA LEU A 48 -10.14 0.40 4.18
C LEU A 48 -10.70 1.17 5.37
N VAL A 49 -10.31 2.43 5.50
CA VAL A 49 -10.76 3.33 6.59
C VAL A 49 -11.41 4.57 5.98
N ALA A 50 -12.29 5.25 6.73
CA ALA A 50 -12.80 6.56 6.32
C ALA A 50 -11.62 7.55 6.18
N GLY A 51 -11.62 8.32 5.09
CA GLY A 51 -10.54 9.22 4.70
C GLY A 51 -9.53 8.62 3.72
N ASP A 52 -9.56 7.30 3.46
CA ASP A 52 -8.69 6.71 2.44
C ASP A 52 -9.16 7.11 1.02
N GLN A 53 -8.19 7.43 0.16
CA GLN A 53 -8.41 7.61 -1.27
C GLN A 53 -8.44 6.25 -1.98
N VAL A 54 -9.46 6.05 -2.80
CA VAL A 54 -9.71 4.79 -3.47
C VAL A 54 -10.07 5.01 -4.93
N LYS A 55 -9.67 4.03 -5.75
CA LYS A 55 -10.06 3.93 -7.15
C LYS A 55 -11.21 2.93 -7.27
N LEU A 56 -12.30 3.40 -7.86
CA LEU A 56 -13.53 2.67 -8.07
C LEU A 56 -13.79 2.52 -9.55
N GLU A 57 -14.46 1.43 -9.90
CA GLU A 57 -15.04 1.21 -11.22
C GLU A 57 -16.55 1.23 -11.07
N MET A 58 -17.23 2.03 -11.89
CA MET A 58 -18.68 2.01 -12.01
C MET A 58 -19.12 1.51 -13.39
N SER A 59 -20.26 0.83 -13.42
CA SER A 59 -20.91 0.51 -14.68
C SER A 59 -21.61 1.76 -15.20
N PRO A 60 -21.56 2.04 -16.52
CA PRO A 60 -22.25 3.20 -17.09
C PRO A 60 -23.78 3.16 -16.93
N TYR A 61 -24.34 2.01 -16.54
CA TYR A 61 -25.76 1.81 -16.26
C TYR A 61 -26.16 2.09 -14.82
N ASP A 62 -25.23 1.98 -13.87
CA ASP A 62 -25.49 2.11 -12.43
C ASP A 62 -24.46 3.05 -11.80
N THR A 63 -24.81 4.34 -11.71
CA THR A 63 -23.94 5.37 -11.10
C THR A 63 -23.95 5.33 -9.56
N GLU A 64 -24.95 4.69 -8.94
CA GLU A 64 -25.08 4.59 -7.48
C GLU A 64 -24.21 3.49 -6.86
N LYS A 65 -23.89 2.46 -7.66
CA LYS A 65 -23.13 1.28 -7.23
C LYS A 65 -21.75 1.29 -7.86
N ALA A 66 -20.73 1.18 -7.03
CA ALA A 66 -19.35 1.14 -7.50
C ALA A 66 -18.60 -0.08 -6.94
N ARG A 67 -17.54 -0.47 -7.63
CA ARG A 67 -16.63 -1.53 -7.19
C ARG A 67 -15.26 -0.95 -6.88
N ILE A 68 -14.80 -1.13 -5.64
CA ILE A 68 -13.46 -0.69 -5.24
C ILE A 68 -12.42 -1.70 -5.75
N VAL A 69 -11.53 -1.21 -6.61
CA VAL A 69 -10.48 -2.03 -7.24
C VAL A 69 -9.13 -1.81 -6.57
N TYR A 70 -8.85 -0.57 -6.18
CA TYR A 70 -7.55 -0.20 -5.64
C TYR A 70 -7.66 0.87 -4.56
N ARG A 71 -6.73 0.86 -3.60
CA ARG A 71 -6.54 1.92 -2.61
C ARG A 71 -5.29 2.70 -2.99
N MET A 72 -5.39 4.02 -3.13
CA MET A 72 -4.25 4.92 -3.33
C MET A 72 -3.50 5.06 -2.01
N ASP A 73 -2.67 4.05 -1.70
CA ASP A 73 -1.89 4.02 -0.47
C ASP A 73 -0.63 4.88 -0.63
N ALA A 74 -0.67 6.13 -0.16
CA ALA A 74 0.50 7.00 -0.17
C ALA A 74 1.55 6.59 0.88
N ARG A 75 1.28 5.58 1.72
CA ARG A 75 2.10 5.25 2.89
C ARG A 75 2.51 3.79 2.93
N ARG A 76 3.43 3.42 2.02
CA ARG A 76 4.75 2.82 2.32
C ARG A 76 5.37 2.25 1.03
N PRO A 77 6.51 2.76 0.54
CA PRO A 77 7.41 1.87 -0.17
C PRO A 77 7.84 0.78 0.83
N ASN A 78 8.00 -0.43 0.33
CA ASN A 78 8.42 -1.62 1.05
C ASN A 78 9.89 -1.50 1.53
N PHE A 79 10.25 -0.38 2.15
CA PHE A 79 11.60 -0.07 2.60
C PHE A 79 11.91 -0.91 3.83
N ARG A 80 12.76 -1.92 3.62
CA ARG A 80 13.47 -2.60 4.69
C ARG A 80 14.80 -1.85 4.88
N PRO A 81 14.96 -0.91 5.82
CA PRO A 81 16.29 -0.49 6.23
C PRO A 81 16.84 -1.57 7.14
N GLY A 82 17.71 -2.41 6.60
CA GLY A 82 18.30 -3.49 7.39
C GLY A 82 19.20 -4.42 6.59
N GLY A 83 19.91 -3.89 5.60
CA GLY A 83 21.14 -4.55 5.15
C GLY A 83 22.27 -4.08 6.06
N PRO A 84 23.00 -4.96 6.76
CA PRO A 84 24.23 -4.56 7.42
C PRO A 84 25.24 -4.20 6.32
N GLY A 85 25.32 -2.89 6.04
CA GLY A 85 26.28 -2.31 5.14
C GLY A 85 27.68 -2.41 5.72
N ALA A 86 28.59 -2.84 4.86
CA ALA A 86 30.03 -2.73 4.99
C ALA A 86 30.47 -1.34 5.51
N GLY A 87 31.48 -1.30 6.38
CA GLY A 87 32.09 -0.04 6.78
C GLY A 87 32.96 -0.13 8.03
N GLY A 88 34.08 -0.83 7.95
CA GLY A 88 35.05 -0.93 9.04
C GLY A 88 36.51 -1.00 8.58
N ALA A 89 36.83 -0.46 7.41
CA ALA A 89 38.22 -0.17 7.07
C ALA A 89 38.71 0.98 7.96
N ARG A 90 39.52 0.66 8.98
CA ARG A 90 40.48 1.61 9.55
C ARG A 90 41.80 0.87 9.74
N GLY A 91 42.69 1.05 8.77
CA GLY A 91 44.10 0.76 8.94
C GLY A 91 44.75 1.73 9.92
N GLY A 92 45.97 1.39 10.34
CA GLY A 92 46.87 2.34 10.99
C GLY A 92 47.67 1.77 12.16
N ALA A 93 48.80 1.14 11.83
CA ALA A 93 50.11 1.24 12.48
C ALA A 93 50.22 1.65 13.97
N ARG A 94 50.99 0.84 14.73
CA ARG A 94 52.03 1.18 15.74
C ARG A 94 52.59 -0.16 16.27
N ARG A 95 53.72 -0.67 15.78
CA ARG A 95 55.14 -0.38 16.12
C ARG A 95 55.53 -0.79 17.56
N GLY A 96 56.45 -1.77 17.64
CA GLY A 96 57.35 -2.08 18.77
C GLY A 96 56.72 -2.96 19.87
N GLY A 97 57.39 -3.95 20.47
CA GLY A 97 58.78 -4.38 20.44
C GLY A 97 59.06 -5.18 21.73
N GLY A 98 59.93 -6.19 21.65
CA GLY A 98 60.49 -6.93 22.80
C GLY A 98 59.53 -7.94 23.45
N GLY A 99 59.92 -9.14 23.85
CA GLY A 99 61.22 -9.76 23.92
C GLY A 99 61.13 -10.94 24.92
N GLY A 100 61.87 -12.01 24.63
CA GLY A 100 62.50 -12.81 25.68
C GLY A 100 61.82 -14.11 26.13
N GLY A 101 62.68 -15.08 26.41
CA GLY A 101 62.42 -16.23 27.28
C GLY A 101 62.07 -17.50 26.52
N ARG A 102 63.05 -18.23 25.97
CA ARG A 102 63.88 -19.24 26.65
C ARG A 102 63.08 -20.28 27.44
N ARG A 103 63.54 -21.52 27.23
CA ARG A 103 63.40 -22.76 28.04
C ARG A 103 62.21 -23.62 27.60
N ARG A 104 62.35 -24.93 27.43
CA ARG A 104 63.49 -25.85 27.37
C ARG A 104 62.94 -27.11 26.71
#